data_AF-A0A1G7ABW6-F1
#
_entry.id   AF-A0A1G7ABW6-F1
#
_cell.length_a   1.000
_cell.length_b   1.000
_cell.length_c   1.000
_cell.angle_alpha   90.00
_cell.angle_beta   90.00
_cell.angle_gamma   90.00
#
_symmetry.space_group_name_H-M   'P 1'
#
loop_
_entity.id
_entity.type
_entity.pdbx_description
1 polymer ?
#
loop_
_entity_poly.entity_id
_entity_poly.type
_entity_poly.pdbx_seq_one_letter_code
_entity_poly.pdbx_strand_id
1 'polypeptide(L)'
;MVRTDLAAQLLSLFGAGIALAEPARLIPIELPIEASALTPHVVADAAKQRFLLSWQERLPEGCARLQVATLSMAGELGEAREVARGCDWFVNWADHPQIAVADNGGWWAFWLQKEGPGTYHYGIRVVHSQDEGATWSAPIAPHDDGTLSEHGFVSMAPDGADRMRLIWLDGRHAAAERTSRGDSADGHGAHEGAMSLRAAVLDASGAIREGEELDARTCSCCWTALLRRPDGSHLAAWRDRSDHEIRDIALATRDRGGWQVSGLVHADNWKIQACPVNGPALAQHDERVFAAWSTMPNANDMAVRLRVLGAESTPLRVEQGPAVLGRVDAEAFDGGLLLSWLGAGAPGESVLRLGLFDAQLGERQRIDVVALPAGRGIGVPRLAALQHRAALVWTEPKASTGPSAPPATQLRGVMLSPPPR
;
A
#
# COMPACT_ATOMS: atom_id res chain seq x y z
N MET A 1 -27.12 -10.77 81.94
CA MET A 1 -28.16 -11.18 80.95
C MET A 1 -28.89 -9.89 80.59
N VAL A 2 -28.79 -9.28 79.41
CA VAL A 2 -28.90 -9.75 78.01
C VAL A 2 -28.06 -8.77 77.17
N ARG A 3 -26.96 -9.24 76.57
CA ARG A 3 -26.74 -9.47 75.12
C ARG A 3 -26.79 -8.20 74.24
N THR A 4 -25.58 -7.85 73.80
CA THR A 4 -25.16 -7.16 72.57
C THR A 4 -25.99 -7.50 71.34
N ASP A 5 -26.32 -6.51 70.51
CA ASP A 5 -26.47 -6.71 69.07
C ASP A 5 -25.97 -5.49 68.28
N LEU A 6 -24.90 -5.74 67.55
CA LEU A 6 -24.21 -4.88 66.59
C LEU A 6 -24.78 -5.25 65.22
N ALA A 7 -25.71 -4.45 64.67
CA ALA A 7 -26.28 -4.71 63.35
C ALA A 7 -25.53 -3.90 62.29
N ALA A 8 -24.92 -4.64 61.37
CA ALA A 8 -24.07 -4.20 60.29
C ALA A 8 -24.80 -3.32 59.26
N GLN A 9 -24.21 -2.18 58.93
CA GLN A 9 -24.52 -1.47 57.68
C GLN A 9 -23.79 -2.18 56.54
N LEU A 10 -24.56 -2.91 55.72
CA LEU A 10 -24.12 -3.46 54.44
C LEU A 10 -23.91 -2.31 53.45
N LEU A 11 -22.65 -1.98 53.18
CA LEU A 11 -22.24 -1.12 52.09
C LEU A 11 -22.33 -1.92 50.78
N SER A 12 -23.41 -1.73 50.02
CA SER A 12 -23.55 -2.27 48.67
C SER A 12 -22.64 -1.51 47.70
N LEU A 13 -21.37 -1.93 47.61
CA LEU A 13 -20.49 -1.54 46.51
C LEU A 13 -20.99 -2.22 45.23
N PHE A 14 -21.70 -1.47 44.39
CA PHE A 14 -21.88 -1.81 42.98
C PHE A 14 -20.49 -1.86 42.33
N GLY A 15 -19.92 -3.07 42.25
CA GLY A 15 -18.79 -3.34 41.37
C GLY A 15 -19.29 -3.23 39.93
N ALA A 16 -19.22 -2.03 39.36
CA ALA A 16 -19.19 -1.87 37.92
C ALA A 16 -17.86 -2.49 37.46
N GLY A 17 -17.90 -3.79 37.17
CA GLY A 17 -16.79 -4.47 36.51
C GLY A 17 -16.55 -3.77 35.18
N ILE A 18 -15.43 -3.07 35.09
CA ILE A 18 -14.90 -2.61 33.81
C ILE A 18 -14.58 -3.91 33.05
N ALA A 19 -15.48 -4.35 32.18
CA ALA A 19 -15.18 -5.39 31.23
C ALA A 19 -14.06 -4.84 30.34
N LEU A 20 -12.83 -5.29 30.58
CA LEU A 20 -11.72 -5.03 29.68
C LEU A 20 -12.08 -5.73 28.37
N ALA A 21 -12.26 -4.96 27.30
CA ALA A 21 -12.46 -5.52 25.97
C ALA A 21 -11.28 -6.46 25.66
N GLU A 22 -11.57 -7.68 25.19
CA GLU A 22 -10.51 -8.60 24.77
C GLU A 22 -9.68 -7.98 23.64
N PRO A 23 -8.38 -8.26 23.52
CA PRO A 23 -7.58 -7.77 22.41
C PRO A 23 -8.00 -8.42 21.09
N ALA A 24 -7.81 -7.69 19.98
CA ALA A 24 -7.92 -8.26 18.64
C ALA A 24 -6.90 -9.39 18.46
N ARG A 25 -7.28 -10.43 17.71
CA ARG A 25 -6.49 -11.65 17.53
C ARG A 25 -6.05 -11.82 16.08
N LEU A 26 -4.82 -12.29 15.91
CA LEU A 26 -4.28 -12.70 14.61
C LEU A 26 -4.55 -14.17 14.38
N ILE A 27 -5.16 -14.50 13.24
CA ILE A 27 -5.43 -15.86 12.79
C ILE A 27 -4.61 -16.09 11.51
N PRO A 28 -3.65 -17.01 11.49
CA PRO A 28 -2.87 -17.30 10.30
C PRO A 28 -3.74 -17.67 9.10
N ILE A 29 -3.37 -17.18 7.92
CA ILE A 29 -3.96 -17.58 6.63
C ILE A 29 -3.14 -18.72 6.06
N GLU A 30 -3.78 -19.84 5.74
CA GLU A 30 -3.13 -20.92 5.01
C GLU A 30 -3.04 -20.57 3.52
N LEU A 31 -1.81 -20.41 3.02
CA LEU A 31 -1.51 -20.09 1.63
C LEU A 31 -0.74 -21.25 0.99
N PRO A 32 -1.42 -22.26 0.40
CA PRO A 32 -0.78 -23.43 -0.21
C PRO A 32 -0.16 -23.10 -1.59
N ILE A 33 0.73 -22.11 -1.61
CA ILE A 33 1.42 -21.62 -2.80
C ILE A 33 2.84 -22.21 -2.82
N GLU A 34 3.02 -23.27 -3.59
CA GLU A 34 4.30 -23.98 -3.69
C GLU A 34 5.38 -23.17 -4.44
N ALA A 35 4.95 -22.38 -5.42
CA ALA A 35 5.82 -21.56 -6.25
C ALA A 35 6.62 -20.54 -5.43
N SER A 36 7.68 -19.99 -6.04
CA SER A 36 8.38 -18.83 -5.47
C SER A 36 7.51 -17.59 -5.72
N ALA A 37 6.80 -17.17 -4.68
CA ALA A 37 5.79 -16.12 -4.76
C ALA A 37 6.21 -14.86 -4.00
N LEU A 38 5.86 -13.70 -4.53
CA LEU A 38 6.21 -12.40 -3.97
C LEU A 38 5.13 -11.36 -4.29
N THR A 39 5.32 -10.16 -3.74
CA THR A 39 4.53 -8.97 -4.04
C THR A 39 3.02 -9.20 -3.88
N PRO A 40 2.58 -9.76 -2.72
CA PRO A 40 1.17 -9.96 -2.48
C PRO A 40 0.46 -8.60 -2.42
N HIS A 41 -0.73 -8.54 -2.98
CA HIS A 41 -1.65 -7.40 -2.82
C HIS A 41 -3.01 -7.94 -2.39
N VAL A 42 -3.62 -7.31 -1.40
CA VAL A 42 -4.95 -7.65 -0.93
C VAL A 42 -5.86 -6.44 -1.04
N VAL A 43 -7.10 -6.64 -1.47
CA VAL A 43 -8.12 -5.60 -1.57
C VAL A 43 -9.47 -6.14 -1.11
N ALA A 44 -10.29 -5.26 -0.55
CA ALA A 44 -11.66 -5.57 -0.14
C ALA A 44 -12.63 -5.57 -1.33
N ASP A 45 -13.45 -6.62 -1.42
CA ASP A 45 -14.65 -6.69 -2.26
C ASP A 45 -15.87 -6.55 -1.32
N ALA A 46 -16.22 -5.31 -1.00
CA ALA A 46 -17.25 -4.99 -0.02
C ALA A 46 -18.64 -5.47 -0.44
N ALA A 47 -18.94 -5.49 -1.74
CA ALA A 47 -20.23 -5.96 -2.25
C ALA A 47 -20.44 -7.45 -1.97
N LYS A 48 -19.37 -8.25 -2.04
CA LYS A 48 -19.40 -9.70 -1.81
C LYS A 48 -18.88 -10.13 -0.44
N GLN A 49 -18.55 -9.17 0.43
CA GLN A 49 -18.03 -9.41 1.79
C GLN A 49 -16.87 -10.42 1.79
N ARG A 50 -15.86 -10.16 0.96
CA ARG A 50 -14.65 -10.98 0.83
C ARG A 50 -13.45 -10.11 0.49
N PHE A 51 -12.26 -10.70 0.47
CA PHE A 51 -11.08 -10.08 -0.08
C PHE A 51 -10.69 -10.72 -1.42
N LEU A 52 -9.89 -10.02 -2.21
CA LEU A 52 -9.12 -10.58 -3.31
C LEU A 52 -7.65 -10.52 -2.95
N LEU A 53 -6.92 -11.61 -3.19
CA LEU A 53 -5.47 -11.70 -3.02
C LEU A 53 -4.86 -11.91 -4.39
N SER A 54 -3.92 -11.06 -4.80
CA SER A 54 -3.09 -11.27 -5.99
C SER A 54 -1.62 -11.37 -5.62
N TRP A 55 -0.84 -12.12 -6.40
CA TRP A 55 0.59 -12.28 -6.18
C TRP A 55 1.33 -12.60 -7.47
N GLN A 56 2.62 -12.28 -7.52
CA GLN A 56 3.48 -12.75 -8.60
C GLN A 56 4.11 -14.08 -8.23
N GLU A 57 4.27 -14.95 -9.22
CA GLU A 57 5.10 -16.15 -9.12
C GLU A 57 6.26 -16.06 -10.10
N ARG A 58 7.45 -16.37 -9.62
CA ARG A 58 8.63 -16.55 -10.47
C ARG A 58 8.57 -17.92 -11.14
N LEU A 59 8.67 -17.91 -12.45
CA LEU A 59 8.70 -19.10 -13.29
C LEU A 59 10.15 -19.36 -13.77
N PRO A 60 10.44 -20.55 -14.34
CA PRO A 60 11.71 -20.81 -15.01
C PRO A 60 12.03 -19.78 -16.11
N GLU A 61 13.31 -19.74 -16.51
CA GLU A 61 13.79 -18.93 -17.65
C GLU A 61 13.59 -17.41 -17.48
N GLY A 62 13.41 -16.94 -16.25
CA GLY A 62 13.22 -15.51 -15.95
C GLY A 62 11.80 -15.01 -16.17
N CYS A 63 10.85 -15.90 -16.48
CA CYS A 63 9.46 -15.55 -16.66
C CYS A 63 8.73 -15.37 -15.32
N ALA A 64 7.57 -14.72 -15.37
CA ALA A 64 6.69 -14.55 -14.23
C ALA A 64 5.23 -14.65 -14.65
N ARG A 65 4.36 -14.89 -13.67
CA ARG A 65 2.91 -14.80 -13.82
C ARG A 65 2.29 -14.06 -12.65
N LEU A 66 1.18 -13.39 -12.90
CA LEU A 66 0.33 -12.76 -11.89
C LEU A 66 -0.87 -13.67 -11.66
N GLN A 67 -1.09 -14.06 -10.42
CA GLN A 67 -2.22 -14.86 -9.96
C GLN A 67 -3.18 -13.99 -9.15
N VAL A 68 -4.45 -14.39 -9.12
CA VAL A 68 -5.46 -13.87 -8.22
C VAL A 68 -6.29 -15.01 -7.63
N ALA A 69 -6.69 -14.90 -6.37
CA ALA A 69 -7.70 -15.75 -5.77
C ALA A 69 -8.62 -14.92 -4.87
N THR A 70 -9.84 -15.40 -4.66
CA THR A 70 -10.70 -14.87 -3.60
C THR A 70 -10.18 -15.34 -2.25
N LEU A 71 -10.29 -14.50 -1.23
CA LEU A 71 -9.97 -14.83 0.16
C LEU A 71 -11.21 -14.57 1.02
N SER A 72 -11.72 -15.60 1.69
CA SER A 72 -12.94 -15.49 2.49
C SER A 72 -12.72 -14.63 3.74
N MET A 73 -13.80 -14.19 4.39
CA MET A 73 -13.72 -13.47 5.66
C MET A 73 -13.15 -14.30 6.83
N ALA A 74 -13.05 -15.62 6.64
CA ALA A 74 -12.38 -16.53 7.56
C ALA A 74 -10.90 -16.76 7.20
N GLY A 75 -10.41 -16.21 6.08
CA GLY A 75 -9.05 -16.42 5.60
C GLY A 75 -8.87 -17.68 4.74
N GLU A 76 -9.93 -18.22 4.15
CA GLU A 76 -9.82 -19.38 3.26
C GLU A 76 -9.53 -18.90 1.84
N LEU A 77 -8.43 -19.41 1.26
CA LEU A 77 -8.03 -19.09 -0.10
C LEU A 77 -8.86 -19.93 -1.10
N GLY A 78 -9.46 -19.25 -2.08
CA GLY A 78 -10.14 -19.88 -3.20
C GLY A 78 -9.18 -20.41 -4.26
N GLU A 79 -9.74 -20.89 -5.38
CA GLU A 79 -8.95 -21.33 -6.53
C GLU A 79 -8.18 -20.14 -7.14
N ALA A 80 -6.88 -20.32 -7.34
CA ALA A 80 -6.03 -19.35 -8.01
C ALA A 80 -6.31 -19.34 -9.53
N ARG A 81 -6.51 -18.14 -10.06
CA ARG A 81 -6.70 -17.87 -11.49
C ARG A 81 -5.57 -16.99 -12.00
N GLU A 82 -5.07 -17.32 -13.17
CA GLU A 82 -4.01 -16.55 -13.80
C GLU A 82 -4.58 -15.27 -14.43
N VAL A 83 -3.95 -14.13 -14.13
CA VAL A 83 -4.25 -12.84 -14.73
C VAL A 83 -3.48 -12.68 -16.04
N ALA A 84 -2.17 -12.87 -15.98
CA ALA A 84 -1.27 -12.76 -17.11
C ALA A 84 0.06 -13.47 -16.82
N ARG A 85 0.86 -13.72 -17.87
CA ARG A 85 2.23 -14.23 -17.79
C ARG A 85 3.13 -13.60 -18.85
N GLY A 86 4.42 -13.52 -18.58
CA GLY A 86 5.41 -13.04 -19.55
C GLY A 86 6.84 -13.20 -19.07
N CYS A 87 7.78 -13.10 -20.01
CA CYS A 87 9.24 -13.23 -19.75
C CYS A 87 9.98 -11.89 -19.82
N ASP A 88 9.26 -10.84 -20.17
CA ASP A 88 9.70 -9.46 -20.28
C ASP A 88 9.09 -8.61 -19.15
N TRP A 89 8.85 -9.19 -17.97
CA TRP A 89 8.26 -8.47 -16.85
C TRP A 89 9.32 -7.77 -16.00
N PHE A 90 9.02 -6.58 -15.51
CA PHE A 90 9.86 -5.89 -14.53
C PHE A 90 9.46 -6.32 -13.10
N VAL A 91 9.97 -7.47 -12.65
CA VAL A 91 9.66 -8.03 -11.33
C VAL A 91 10.66 -7.56 -10.27
N ASN A 92 10.22 -6.71 -9.36
CA ASN A 92 11.06 -6.14 -8.31
C ASN A 92 10.30 -6.06 -6.96
N TRP A 93 10.98 -5.61 -5.90
CA TRP A 93 10.43 -5.58 -4.53
C TRP A 93 9.70 -4.28 -4.17
N ALA A 94 9.94 -3.21 -4.94
CA ALA A 94 9.46 -1.86 -4.65
C ALA A 94 8.21 -1.53 -5.47
N ASP A 95 8.23 -1.72 -6.77
CA ASP A 95 7.09 -1.45 -7.64
C ASP A 95 6.42 -2.76 -8.04
N HIS A 96 5.19 -2.97 -7.58
CA HIS A 96 4.54 -4.27 -7.61
C HIS A 96 3.12 -4.20 -8.16
N PRO A 97 2.67 -5.25 -8.88
CA PRO A 97 1.29 -5.43 -9.30
C PRO A 97 0.28 -5.21 -8.17
N GLN A 98 -0.89 -4.71 -8.53
CA GLN A 98 -2.03 -4.60 -7.64
C GLN A 98 -3.30 -5.06 -8.35
N ILE A 99 -4.32 -5.34 -7.54
CA ILE A 99 -5.68 -5.61 -7.97
C ILE A 99 -6.64 -4.64 -7.28
N ALA A 100 -7.66 -4.20 -8.00
CA ALA A 100 -8.74 -3.35 -7.51
C ALA A 100 -10.10 -3.86 -8.00
N VAL A 101 -11.17 -3.44 -7.31
CA VAL A 101 -12.55 -3.79 -7.66
C VAL A 101 -13.28 -2.51 -8.05
N ALA A 102 -13.80 -2.45 -9.29
CA ALA A 102 -14.63 -1.34 -9.76
C ALA A 102 -16.03 -1.38 -9.15
N ASP A 103 -16.80 -0.29 -9.27
CA ASP A 103 -18.14 -0.18 -8.65
C ASP A 103 -19.13 -1.22 -9.17
N ASN A 104 -18.98 -1.68 -10.42
CA ASN A 104 -19.79 -2.75 -11.00
C ASN A 104 -19.36 -4.15 -10.54
N GLY A 105 -18.36 -4.28 -9.66
CA GLY A 105 -17.80 -5.54 -9.19
C GLY A 105 -16.75 -6.16 -10.13
N GLY A 106 -16.43 -5.50 -11.26
CA GLY A 106 -15.37 -5.91 -12.17
C GLY A 106 -14.00 -5.77 -11.52
N TRP A 107 -13.08 -6.67 -11.87
CA TRP A 107 -11.72 -6.67 -11.33
C TRP A 107 -10.78 -5.97 -12.29
N TRP A 108 -9.86 -5.18 -11.75
CA TRP A 108 -8.80 -4.50 -12.49
C TRP A 108 -7.47 -4.90 -11.91
N ALA A 109 -6.53 -5.30 -12.75
CA ALA A 109 -5.18 -5.66 -12.32
C ALA A 109 -4.15 -5.02 -13.25
N PHE A 110 -2.96 -4.77 -12.73
CA PHE A 110 -1.86 -4.33 -13.57
C PHE A 110 -0.57 -5.09 -13.28
N TRP A 111 0.35 -5.10 -14.24
CA TRP A 111 1.74 -5.48 -14.04
C TRP A 111 2.67 -4.53 -14.79
N LEU A 112 3.97 -4.69 -14.54
CA LEU A 112 5.02 -3.91 -15.16
C LEU A 112 5.74 -4.76 -16.21
N GLN A 113 5.85 -4.24 -17.43
CA GLN A 113 6.45 -4.92 -18.56
C GLN A 113 7.62 -4.09 -19.10
N LYS A 114 8.75 -4.73 -19.36
CA LYS A 114 9.91 -4.14 -20.04
C LYS A 114 9.50 -3.68 -21.44
N GLU A 115 9.91 -2.46 -21.77
CA GLU A 115 9.65 -1.84 -23.09
C GLU A 115 10.94 -1.58 -23.87
N GLY A 116 12.09 -1.79 -23.23
CA GLY A 116 13.40 -1.65 -23.84
C GLY A 116 14.53 -2.25 -23.00
N PRO A 117 15.77 -2.16 -23.49
CA PRO A 117 16.92 -2.84 -22.90
C PRO A 117 17.41 -2.19 -21.60
N GLY A 118 17.22 -0.89 -21.41
CA GLY A 118 17.66 -0.17 -20.21
C GLY A 118 16.88 -0.61 -18.98
N THR A 119 17.52 -0.68 -17.81
CA THR A 119 16.95 -1.24 -16.56
C THR A 119 15.55 -0.71 -16.24
N TYR A 120 15.36 0.60 -16.36
CA TYR A 120 14.10 1.28 -16.02
C TYR A 120 13.21 1.62 -17.23
N HIS A 121 13.46 1.00 -18.38
CA HIS A 121 12.53 1.08 -19.52
C HIS A 121 11.41 0.05 -19.31
N TYR A 122 10.38 0.43 -18.59
CA TYR A 122 9.22 -0.42 -18.35
C TYR A 122 7.93 0.40 -18.26
N GLY A 123 6.84 -0.23 -18.70
CA GLY A 123 5.52 0.34 -18.77
C GLY A 123 4.48 -0.43 -17.96
N ILE A 124 3.34 0.22 -17.75
CA ILE A 124 2.20 -0.33 -17.05
C ILE A 124 1.35 -1.08 -18.08
N ARG A 125 0.88 -2.27 -17.70
CA ARG A 125 -0.13 -3.02 -18.45
C ARG A 125 -1.31 -3.29 -17.54
N VAL A 126 -2.48 -2.81 -17.94
CA VAL A 126 -3.72 -2.93 -17.18
C VAL A 126 -4.66 -3.89 -17.90
N VAL A 127 -5.30 -4.77 -17.15
CA VAL A 127 -6.37 -5.65 -17.65
C VAL A 127 -7.57 -5.56 -16.73
N HIS A 128 -8.74 -5.88 -17.26
CA HIS A 128 -9.95 -6.01 -16.47
C HIS A 128 -10.67 -7.33 -16.73
N SER A 129 -11.48 -7.73 -15.77
CA SER A 129 -12.30 -8.94 -15.79
C SER A 129 -13.72 -8.60 -15.33
N GLN A 130 -14.72 -9.14 -16.01
CA GLN A 130 -16.14 -9.01 -15.64
C GLN A 130 -16.75 -10.32 -15.10
N ASP A 131 -15.97 -11.40 -15.03
CA ASP A 131 -16.41 -12.76 -14.68
C ASP A 131 -15.58 -13.38 -13.56
N GLU A 132 -15.14 -12.54 -12.60
CA GLU A 132 -14.35 -12.95 -11.43
C GLU A 132 -13.02 -13.63 -11.80
N GLY A 133 -12.35 -13.12 -12.82
CA GLY A 133 -11.03 -13.54 -13.25
C GLY A 133 -11.03 -14.83 -14.06
N ALA A 134 -12.19 -15.27 -14.56
CA ALA A 134 -12.24 -16.41 -15.48
C ALA A 134 -11.69 -16.01 -16.87
N THR A 135 -11.94 -14.79 -17.30
CA THR A 135 -11.36 -14.19 -18.50
C THR A 135 -10.88 -12.77 -18.24
N TRP A 136 -9.85 -12.35 -18.98
CA TRP A 136 -9.25 -11.03 -18.87
C TRP A 136 -9.24 -10.34 -20.23
N SER A 137 -9.37 -9.01 -20.21
CA SER A 137 -9.25 -8.16 -21.40
C SER A 137 -7.87 -8.26 -22.04
N ALA A 138 -7.73 -7.70 -23.24
CA ALA A 138 -6.42 -7.37 -23.77
C ALA A 138 -5.71 -6.34 -22.84
N PRO A 139 -4.38 -6.36 -22.74
CA PRO A 139 -3.64 -5.40 -21.93
C PRO A 139 -3.74 -3.98 -22.51
N ILE A 140 -3.96 -3.00 -21.65
CA ILE A 140 -4.07 -1.56 -21.96
C ILE A 140 -2.90 -0.84 -21.30
N ALA A 141 -2.22 0.06 -22.04
CA ALA A 141 -1.27 0.99 -21.44
C ALA A 141 -2.02 2.27 -21.03
N PRO A 142 -1.93 2.73 -19.77
CA PRO A 142 -2.51 4.00 -19.34
C PRO A 142 -1.71 5.22 -19.83
N HIS A 143 -0.56 4.97 -20.47
CA HIS A 143 0.34 5.95 -21.04
C HIS A 143 0.51 5.69 -22.54
N ASP A 144 0.74 6.74 -23.32
CA ASP A 144 0.77 6.72 -24.79
C ASP A 144 1.92 7.57 -25.40
N ASP A 145 2.87 8.02 -24.58
CA ASP A 145 3.97 8.88 -25.01
C ASP A 145 5.08 8.15 -25.77
N GLY A 146 5.13 6.82 -25.67
CA GLY A 146 6.11 5.99 -26.37
C GLY A 146 7.57 6.19 -25.92
N THR A 147 7.81 6.83 -24.78
CA THR A 147 9.17 7.05 -24.28
C THR A 147 9.70 5.79 -23.59
N LEU A 148 10.99 5.50 -23.83
CA LEU A 148 11.70 4.47 -23.07
C LEU A 148 12.10 5.02 -21.71
N SER A 149 11.14 5.08 -20.79
CA SER A 149 11.33 5.54 -19.42
C SER A 149 10.56 4.69 -18.42
N GLU A 150 10.71 5.04 -17.15
CA GLU A 150 10.03 4.38 -16.05
C GLU A 150 8.58 4.85 -15.97
N HIS A 151 7.63 3.90 -15.94
CA HIS A 151 6.22 4.16 -15.68
C HIS A 151 5.73 3.13 -14.65
N GLY A 152 5.43 3.59 -13.43
CA GLY A 152 5.29 2.68 -12.30
C GLY A 152 4.72 3.30 -11.02
N PHE A 153 4.77 2.56 -9.93
CA PHE A 153 4.28 2.96 -8.59
C PHE A 153 2.80 3.36 -8.60
N VAL A 154 2.01 2.53 -9.28
CA VAL A 154 0.61 2.78 -9.57
C VAL A 154 -0.27 2.66 -8.32
N SER A 155 -1.23 3.56 -8.17
CA SER A 155 -2.40 3.39 -7.30
C SER A 155 -3.68 3.44 -8.13
N MET A 156 -4.67 2.63 -7.77
CA MET A 156 -5.95 2.52 -8.46
C MET A 156 -7.12 2.81 -7.52
N ALA A 157 -8.12 3.54 -7.99
CA ALA A 157 -9.39 3.73 -7.28
C ALA A 157 -10.57 3.73 -8.26
N PRO A 158 -11.74 3.19 -7.88
CA PRO A 158 -12.93 3.21 -8.73
C PRO A 158 -13.30 4.63 -9.18
N ASP A 159 -13.84 4.76 -10.39
CA ASP A 159 -14.25 6.05 -10.97
C ASP A 159 -15.68 6.03 -11.51
N GLY A 160 -16.57 5.24 -10.91
CA GLY A 160 -17.94 5.07 -11.38
C GLY A 160 -18.10 3.90 -12.35
N ALA A 161 -19.15 3.10 -12.14
CA ALA A 161 -19.53 1.97 -12.99
C ALA A 161 -18.36 0.99 -13.21
N ASP A 162 -17.88 0.89 -14.45
CA ASP A 162 -16.81 -0.01 -14.89
C ASP A 162 -15.46 0.69 -15.04
N ARG A 163 -15.32 1.93 -14.55
CA ARG A 163 -14.12 2.76 -14.75
C ARG A 163 -13.17 2.68 -13.57
N MET A 164 -11.88 2.81 -13.88
CA MET A 164 -10.79 2.83 -12.93
C MET A 164 -9.94 4.07 -13.13
N ARG A 165 -9.72 4.82 -12.05
CA ARG A 165 -8.76 5.93 -12.01
C ARG A 165 -7.43 5.40 -11.54
N LEU A 166 -6.38 5.80 -12.25
CA LEU A 166 -4.99 5.46 -11.95
C LEU A 166 -4.21 6.73 -11.68
N ILE A 167 -3.27 6.65 -10.74
CA ILE A 167 -2.14 7.58 -10.66
C ILE A 167 -0.83 6.79 -10.68
N TRP A 168 0.23 7.35 -11.27
CA TRP A 168 1.53 6.68 -11.37
C TRP A 168 2.68 7.69 -11.45
N LEU A 169 3.88 7.21 -11.11
CA LEU A 169 5.14 7.93 -11.32
C LEU A 169 5.64 7.71 -12.74
N ASP A 170 6.06 8.80 -13.38
CA ASP A 170 6.35 8.81 -14.80
C ASP A 170 7.66 9.54 -15.15
N GLY A 171 8.56 8.82 -15.83
CA GLY A 171 9.92 9.26 -16.10
C GLY A 171 10.12 9.98 -17.43
N ARG A 172 9.06 10.29 -18.17
CA ARG A 172 9.18 10.84 -19.53
C ARG A 172 9.90 12.20 -19.57
N HIS A 173 9.72 13.03 -18.54
CA HIS A 173 10.43 14.31 -18.41
C HIS A 173 11.94 14.10 -18.24
N ALA A 174 12.34 13.23 -17.31
CA ALA A 174 13.74 12.91 -17.10
C ALA A 174 14.38 12.28 -18.35
N ALA A 175 13.64 11.48 -19.11
CA ALA A 175 14.10 10.94 -20.38
C ALA A 175 14.34 12.05 -21.42
N ALA A 176 13.38 12.95 -21.60
CA ALA A 176 13.52 14.10 -22.51
C ALA A 176 14.74 14.97 -22.15
N GLU A 177 14.93 15.29 -20.86
CA GLU A 177 16.09 16.06 -20.39
C GLU A 177 17.43 15.38 -20.74
N ARG A 178 17.57 14.07 -20.48
CA ARG A 178 18.78 13.32 -20.84
C ARG A 178 19.05 13.33 -22.33
N THR A 179 18.02 13.15 -23.16
CA THR A 179 18.20 13.21 -24.63
C THR A 179 18.71 14.59 -25.08
N SER A 180 18.22 15.67 -24.47
CA SER A 180 18.66 17.03 -24.80
C SER A 180 20.10 17.32 -24.36
N ARG A 181 20.60 16.64 -23.32
CA ARG A 181 21.98 16.79 -22.80
C ARG A 181 22.98 15.86 -23.47
N GLY A 182 22.53 14.86 -24.21
CA GLY A 182 23.40 13.87 -24.86
C GLY A 182 23.95 12.80 -23.91
N ASP A 183 23.31 12.58 -22.76
CA ASP A 183 23.74 11.61 -21.75
C ASP A 183 23.33 10.17 -22.11
N SER A 184 24.24 9.20 -21.90
CA SER A 184 23.99 7.77 -22.12
C SER A 184 23.01 7.18 -21.08
N ALA A 185 22.12 6.29 -21.51
CA ALA A 185 21.04 5.70 -20.69
C ALA A 185 21.50 4.74 -19.57
N ASP A 186 22.78 4.36 -19.51
CA ASP A 186 23.28 3.26 -18.68
C ASP A 186 24.03 3.71 -17.39
N GLY A 187 23.98 5.01 -17.05
CA GLY A 187 24.59 5.53 -15.83
C GLY A 187 23.73 5.36 -14.57
N HIS A 188 24.37 5.31 -13.40
CA HIS A 188 23.73 5.31 -12.08
C HIS A 188 22.73 6.48 -11.85
N GLY A 189 22.76 7.51 -12.70
CA GLY A 189 21.84 8.66 -12.68
C GLY A 189 20.43 8.40 -13.22
N ALA A 190 20.12 7.22 -13.75
CA ALA A 190 18.78 6.91 -14.28
C ALA A 190 17.67 6.99 -13.20
N HIS A 191 18.00 6.78 -11.93
CA HIS A 191 17.10 6.96 -10.78
C HIS A 191 17.24 8.31 -10.04
N GLU A 192 18.19 9.16 -10.45
CA GLU A 192 18.45 10.47 -9.83
C GLU A 192 17.55 11.58 -10.42
N GLY A 193 17.00 11.35 -11.62
CA GLY A 193 16.00 12.21 -12.24
C GLY A 193 14.72 12.29 -11.42
N ALA A 194 14.09 13.47 -11.38
CA ALA A 194 12.73 13.57 -10.84
C ALA A 194 11.78 12.83 -11.78
N MET A 195 10.73 12.25 -11.19
CA MET A 195 9.60 11.73 -11.95
C MET A 195 8.53 12.81 -12.00
N SER A 196 7.51 12.62 -12.83
CA SER A 196 6.24 13.33 -12.73
C SER A 196 5.17 12.44 -12.10
N LEU A 197 4.13 13.01 -11.52
CA LEU A 197 2.91 12.29 -11.15
C LEU A 197 1.88 12.49 -12.25
N ARG A 198 1.31 11.40 -12.74
CA ARG A 198 0.26 11.44 -13.77
C ARG A 198 -0.98 10.71 -13.32
N ALA A 199 -2.11 11.09 -13.91
CA ALA A 199 -3.40 10.49 -13.66
C ALA A 199 -4.10 10.14 -14.97
N ALA A 200 -4.87 9.05 -14.96
CA ALA A 200 -5.73 8.67 -16.07
C ALA A 200 -7.01 7.99 -15.57
N VAL A 201 -8.04 7.98 -16.41
CA VAL A 201 -9.23 7.14 -16.23
C VAL A 201 -9.31 6.17 -17.39
N LEU A 202 -9.35 4.87 -17.07
CA LEU A 202 -9.64 3.81 -18.02
C LEU A 202 -11.07 3.33 -17.83
N ASP A 203 -11.71 2.90 -18.93
CA ASP A 203 -12.96 2.16 -18.87
C ASP A 203 -12.82 0.75 -19.45
N ALA A 204 -13.86 -0.07 -19.31
CA ALA A 204 -13.82 -1.47 -19.76
C ALA A 204 -13.83 -1.63 -21.30
N SER A 205 -13.87 -0.54 -22.08
CA SER A 205 -13.60 -0.60 -23.52
C SER A 205 -12.10 -0.50 -23.83
N GLY A 206 -11.28 -0.19 -22.82
CA GLY A 206 -9.84 0.03 -22.94
C GLY A 206 -9.46 1.46 -23.33
N ALA A 207 -10.41 2.39 -23.30
CA ALA A 207 -10.16 3.77 -23.69
C ALA A 207 -9.69 4.61 -22.50
N ILE A 208 -8.71 5.49 -22.75
CA ILE A 208 -8.32 6.56 -21.83
C ILE A 208 -9.34 7.68 -21.95
N ARG A 209 -10.12 7.91 -20.88
CA ARG A 209 -11.19 8.92 -20.82
C ARG A 209 -10.71 10.27 -20.33
N GLU A 210 -9.72 10.26 -19.46
CA GLU A 210 -9.05 11.44 -18.91
C GLU A 210 -7.56 11.12 -18.79
N GLY A 211 -6.71 12.12 -19.01
CA GLY A 211 -5.26 12.03 -18.84
C GLY A 211 -4.70 13.40 -18.45
N GLU A 212 -3.95 13.47 -17.35
CA GLU A 212 -3.42 14.73 -16.82
C GLU A 212 -2.09 14.49 -16.08
N GLU A 213 -1.19 15.46 -16.16
CA GLU A 213 -0.03 15.54 -15.26
C GLU A 213 -0.41 16.35 -14.03
N LEU A 214 -0.24 15.76 -12.85
CA LEU A 214 -0.59 16.38 -11.57
C LEU A 214 0.59 17.15 -10.96
N ASP A 215 1.80 16.66 -11.21
CA ASP A 215 3.04 17.19 -10.66
C ASP A 215 4.19 16.88 -11.62
N ALA A 216 5.00 17.89 -11.97
CA ALA A 216 6.12 17.74 -12.87
C ALA A 216 7.38 17.16 -12.20
N ARG A 217 7.45 17.14 -10.85
CA ARG A 217 8.69 16.86 -10.12
C ARG A 217 8.47 16.17 -8.76
N THR A 218 8.38 14.85 -8.77
CA THR A 218 8.22 14.03 -7.57
C THR A 218 9.49 13.27 -7.17
N CYS A 219 9.42 12.60 -6.02
CA CYS A 219 10.36 11.51 -5.70
C CYS A 219 10.22 10.37 -6.72
N SER A 220 11.32 9.69 -7.03
CA SER A 220 11.39 8.71 -8.14
C SER A 220 10.98 7.27 -7.81
N CYS A 221 10.67 6.96 -6.55
CA CYS A 221 10.60 5.57 -6.09
C CYS A 221 9.69 5.35 -4.87
N CYS A 222 8.82 6.32 -4.56
CA CYS A 222 7.90 6.20 -3.44
C CYS A 222 6.52 5.82 -3.95
N TRP A 223 5.86 4.90 -3.27
CA TRP A 223 4.46 4.58 -3.56
C TRP A 223 3.59 5.82 -3.51
N THR A 224 2.55 5.80 -4.31
CA THR A 224 1.46 6.76 -4.27
C THR A 224 0.32 6.18 -3.45
N ALA A 225 -0.66 7.02 -3.09
CA ALA A 225 -1.93 6.57 -2.53
C ALA A 225 -3.06 7.32 -3.22
N LEU A 226 -4.15 6.61 -3.50
CA LEU A 226 -5.33 7.15 -4.15
C LEU A 226 -6.57 6.58 -3.48
N LEU A 227 -7.49 7.45 -3.07
CA LEU A 227 -8.80 7.04 -2.59
C LEU A 227 -9.91 7.83 -3.28
N ARG A 228 -11.10 7.22 -3.34
CA ARG A 228 -12.35 7.90 -3.71
C ARG A 228 -13.12 8.20 -2.44
N ARG A 229 -13.57 9.45 -2.29
CA ARG A 229 -14.37 9.92 -1.16
C ARG A 229 -15.87 9.66 -1.38
N PRO A 230 -16.69 9.64 -0.33
CA PRO A 230 -18.14 9.40 -0.42
C PRO A 230 -18.89 10.37 -1.34
N ASP A 231 -18.41 11.61 -1.48
CA ASP A 231 -18.96 12.63 -2.38
C ASP A 231 -18.61 12.40 -3.87
N GLY A 232 -17.83 11.35 -4.17
CA GLY A 232 -17.39 10.96 -5.50
C GLY A 232 -16.10 11.64 -5.97
N SER A 233 -15.52 12.54 -5.19
CA SER A 233 -14.21 13.14 -5.47
C SER A 233 -13.06 12.18 -5.14
N HIS A 234 -11.86 12.47 -5.64
CA HIS A 234 -10.67 11.66 -5.36
C HIS A 234 -9.63 12.45 -4.58
N LEU A 235 -8.85 11.75 -3.77
CA LEU A 235 -7.71 12.29 -3.04
C LEU A 235 -6.49 11.45 -3.37
N ALA A 236 -5.46 12.10 -3.90
CA ALA A 236 -4.14 11.53 -4.13
C ALA A 236 -3.17 12.03 -3.06
N ALA A 237 -2.24 11.17 -2.66
CA ALA A 237 -1.06 11.52 -1.87
C ALA A 237 0.19 10.89 -2.48
N TRP A 238 1.30 11.63 -2.48
CA TRP A 238 2.58 11.15 -2.98
C TRP A 238 3.72 11.85 -2.25
N ARG A 239 4.94 11.30 -2.38
CA ARG A 239 6.14 12.00 -1.94
C ARG A 239 6.63 12.93 -3.05
N ASP A 240 6.50 14.22 -2.81
CA ASP A 240 6.94 15.28 -3.71
C ASP A 240 8.48 15.45 -3.67
N ARG A 241 9.05 16.23 -4.59
CA ARG A 241 10.45 16.64 -4.60
C ARG A 241 10.58 18.11 -5.02
N SER A 242 10.74 18.98 -4.04
CA SER A 242 10.98 20.40 -4.31
C SER A 242 12.35 20.67 -4.97
N ASP A 243 12.54 21.89 -5.47
CA ASP A 243 13.83 22.38 -6.00
C ASP A 243 14.97 22.39 -4.96
N HIS A 244 14.63 22.28 -3.67
CA HIS A 244 15.59 22.23 -2.57
C HIS A 244 15.82 20.80 -2.04
N GLU A 245 15.36 19.78 -2.77
CA GLU A 245 15.42 18.36 -2.39
C GLU A 245 14.67 18.05 -1.09
N ILE A 246 13.62 18.82 -0.80
CA ILE A 246 12.67 18.50 0.26
C ILE A 246 11.68 17.48 -0.29
N ARG A 247 11.52 16.37 0.42
CA ARG A 247 10.66 15.25 0.00
C ARG A 247 9.57 14.99 1.03
N ASP A 248 8.64 15.92 1.11
CA ASP A 248 7.46 15.83 1.98
C ASP A 248 6.28 15.19 1.23
N ILE A 249 5.21 14.85 1.96
CA ILE A 249 4.03 14.24 1.35
C ILE A 249 3.07 15.33 0.89
N ALA A 250 2.83 15.40 -0.41
CA ALA A 250 1.87 16.29 -1.05
C ALA A 250 0.51 15.61 -1.21
N LEU A 251 -0.52 16.43 -1.41
CA LEU A 251 -1.90 16.04 -1.62
C LEU A 251 -2.45 16.72 -2.88
N ALA A 252 -3.32 16.02 -3.60
CA ALA A 252 -4.16 16.60 -4.64
C ALA A 252 -5.58 16.07 -4.51
N THR A 253 -6.54 16.95 -4.73
CA THR A 253 -7.95 16.62 -4.77
C THR A 253 -8.45 16.71 -6.20
N ARG A 254 -9.24 15.73 -6.63
CA ARG A 254 -10.03 15.81 -7.85
C ARG A 254 -11.49 16.02 -7.53
N ASP A 255 -12.06 17.13 -7.96
CA ASP A 255 -13.50 17.36 -7.94
C ASP A 255 -14.06 17.47 -9.38
N ARG A 256 -15.28 18.01 -9.54
CA ARG A 256 -15.90 18.20 -10.87
C ARG A 256 -15.10 19.11 -11.79
N GLY A 257 -14.28 20.01 -11.25
CA GLY A 257 -13.49 21.00 -11.99
C GLY A 257 -12.13 20.49 -12.47
N GLY A 258 -11.66 19.34 -12.01
CA GLY A 258 -10.32 18.83 -12.35
C GLY A 258 -9.52 18.44 -11.11
N TRP A 259 -8.25 18.14 -11.32
CA TRP A 259 -7.28 17.98 -10.23
C TRP A 259 -6.78 19.34 -9.72
N GLN A 260 -6.55 19.42 -8.42
CA GLN A 260 -5.95 20.58 -7.76
C GLN A 260 -4.99 20.09 -6.67
N VAL A 261 -3.74 20.52 -6.72
CA VAL A 261 -2.78 20.30 -5.63
C VAL A 261 -3.28 21.05 -4.39
N SER A 262 -3.53 20.32 -3.31
CA SER A 262 -4.18 20.82 -2.09
C SER A 262 -3.22 21.02 -0.93
N GLY A 263 -1.90 21.05 -1.19
CA GLY A 263 -0.85 21.31 -0.20
C GLY A 263 -0.15 20.04 0.31
N LEU A 264 0.40 20.12 1.53
CA LEU A 264 1.15 19.03 2.16
C LEU A 264 0.35 18.38 3.30
N VAL A 265 0.55 17.08 3.52
CA VAL A 265 0.08 16.39 4.74
C VAL A 265 0.72 17.03 5.99
N HIS A 266 2.03 17.28 5.89
CA HIS A 266 2.82 17.97 6.90
C HIS A 266 4.16 18.44 6.28
N ALA A 267 4.65 19.60 6.71
CA ALA A 267 5.97 20.10 6.33
C ALA A 267 7.05 19.51 7.25
N ASP A 268 7.49 18.28 6.96
CA ASP A 268 8.59 17.65 7.71
C ASP A 268 9.95 18.26 7.36
N ASN A 269 10.05 18.92 6.21
CA ASN A 269 11.28 19.45 5.66
C ASN A 269 12.35 18.37 5.51
N TRP A 270 11.95 17.16 5.12
CA TRP A 270 12.90 16.06 4.96
C TRP A 270 13.76 16.27 3.72
N LYS A 271 14.96 16.80 3.93
CA LYS A 271 15.96 16.99 2.88
C LYS A 271 16.72 15.69 2.62
N ILE A 272 16.55 15.12 1.43
CA ILE A 272 17.20 13.85 1.08
C ILE A 272 17.45 13.73 -0.43
N GLN A 273 18.69 13.36 -0.78
CA GLN A 273 19.13 13.05 -2.14
C GLN A 273 19.33 11.54 -2.31
N ALA A 274 18.31 10.77 -1.97
CA ALA A 274 18.33 9.32 -2.07
C ALA A 274 16.91 8.78 -2.28
N CYS A 275 16.80 7.50 -2.58
CA CYS A 275 15.53 6.79 -2.70
C CYS A 275 15.13 6.18 -1.36
N PRO A 276 14.20 6.80 -0.58
CA PRO A 276 13.78 6.23 0.69
C PRO A 276 12.85 5.03 0.50
N VAL A 277 12.23 4.89 -0.68
CA VAL A 277 11.23 3.87 -1.02
C VAL A 277 10.18 3.74 0.08
N ASN A 278 9.52 4.87 0.34
CA ASN A 278 8.59 5.07 1.44
C ASN A 278 7.53 6.08 1.01
N GLY A 279 6.41 5.59 0.49
CA GLY A 279 5.22 6.38 0.16
C GLY A 279 4.28 6.61 1.35
N PRO A 280 3.25 7.45 1.18
CA PRO A 280 2.17 7.57 2.15
C PRO A 280 1.15 6.44 1.98
N ALA A 281 0.32 6.24 3.01
CA ALA A 281 -0.92 5.48 2.94
C ALA A 281 -2.08 6.37 3.38
N LEU A 282 -3.25 6.19 2.77
CA LEU A 282 -4.47 6.90 3.11
C LEU A 282 -5.57 5.90 3.48
N ALA A 283 -6.37 6.25 4.49
CA ALA A 283 -7.55 5.49 4.86
C ALA A 283 -8.69 6.45 5.19
N GLN A 284 -9.93 6.05 4.95
CA GLN A 284 -11.09 6.89 5.23
C GLN A 284 -12.15 6.16 6.05
N HIS A 285 -12.51 6.74 7.18
CA HIS A 285 -13.67 6.33 7.97
C HIS A 285 -14.64 7.50 8.07
N ASP A 286 -15.85 7.32 7.53
CA ASP A 286 -16.83 8.40 7.34
C ASP A 286 -16.19 9.60 6.61
N GLU A 287 -16.32 10.80 7.17
CA GLU A 287 -15.73 12.03 6.62
C GLU A 287 -14.25 12.24 7.03
N ARG A 288 -13.69 11.36 7.88
CA ARG A 288 -12.31 11.49 8.36
C ARG A 288 -11.36 10.73 7.45
N VAL A 289 -10.40 11.45 6.89
CA VAL A 289 -9.28 10.86 6.16
C VAL A 289 -8.05 10.84 7.05
N PHE A 290 -7.47 9.66 7.22
CA PHE A 290 -6.20 9.44 7.90
C PHE A 290 -5.08 9.36 6.86
N ALA A 291 -3.95 9.97 7.17
CA ALA A 291 -2.72 9.83 6.41
C ALA A 291 -1.62 9.28 7.30
N ALA A 292 -0.98 8.21 6.85
CA ALA A 292 0.22 7.66 7.46
C ALA A 292 1.41 7.80 6.52
N TRP A 293 2.58 8.12 7.06
CA TRP A 293 3.79 8.25 6.25
C TRP A 293 5.05 8.06 7.07
N SER A 294 6.16 7.81 6.40
CA SER A 294 7.49 7.77 7.02
C SER A 294 8.30 9.02 6.67
N THR A 295 9.10 9.52 7.60
CA THR A 295 9.90 10.74 7.43
C THR A 295 11.13 10.74 8.32
N MET A 296 12.16 11.52 7.97
CA MET A 296 13.41 11.61 8.73
C MET A 296 13.91 13.07 8.82
N PRO A 297 13.20 13.94 9.57
CA PRO A 297 13.58 15.35 9.68
C PRO A 297 14.94 15.58 10.37
N ASN A 298 15.39 14.64 11.21
CA ASN A 298 16.64 14.74 11.97
C ASN A 298 17.79 13.89 11.38
N ALA A 299 17.70 13.51 10.11
CA ALA A 299 18.68 12.77 9.30
C ALA A 299 19.13 11.36 9.77
N ASN A 300 18.85 10.94 11.00
CA ASN A 300 19.33 9.66 11.54
C ASN A 300 18.22 8.70 11.99
N ASP A 301 17.03 9.22 12.30
CA ASP A 301 15.92 8.42 12.81
C ASP A 301 14.71 8.49 11.87
N MET A 302 14.35 7.34 11.29
CA MET A 302 13.09 7.23 10.57
C MET A 302 11.95 7.30 11.59
N ALA A 303 10.94 8.10 11.31
CA ALA A 303 9.73 8.21 12.08
C ALA A 303 8.53 7.77 11.24
N VAL A 304 7.68 6.93 11.81
CA VAL A 304 6.33 6.66 11.28
C VAL A 304 5.38 7.67 11.92
N ARG A 305 4.66 8.41 11.09
CA ARG A 305 3.72 9.45 11.49
C ARG A 305 2.31 9.15 11.00
N LEU A 306 1.34 9.67 11.75
CA LEU A 306 -0.08 9.50 11.51
C LEU A 306 -0.82 10.81 11.81
N ARG A 307 -1.79 11.17 10.99
CA ARG A 307 -2.63 12.37 11.19
C ARG A 307 -4.01 12.19 10.55
N VAL A 308 -5.02 12.85 11.13
CA VAL A 308 -6.30 13.14 10.45
C VAL A 308 -6.12 14.39 9.58
N LEU A 309 -6.36 14.29 8.28
CA LEU A 309 -6.23 15.42 7.35
C LEU A 309 -7.21 16.55 7.72
N GLY A 310 -6.74 17.79 7.65
CA GLY A 310 -7.50 18.98 8.08
C GLY A 310 -7.52 19.21 9.59
N ALA A 311 -6.92 18.34 10.41
CA ALA A 311 -6.77 18.57 11.84
C ALA A 311 -5.57 19.48 12.17
N GLU A 312 -5.78 20.46 13.06
CA GLU A 312 -4.75 21.38 13.54
C GLU A 312 -3.71 20.71 14.47
N SER A 313 -4.04 19.55 15.05
CA SER A 313 -3.15 18.82 15.95
C SER A 313 -1.87 18.35 15.26
N THR A 314 -0.73 18.40 15.94
CA THR A 314 0.54 17.85 15.41
C THR A 314 0.40 16.38 15.04
N PRO A 315 1.09 15.88 14.00
CA PRO A 315 1.04 14.46 13.65
C PRO A 315 1.45 13.58 14.83
N LEU A 316 0.72 12.50 15.06
CA LEU A 316 1.10 11.48 16.01
C LEU A 316 2.37 10.78 15.51
N ARG A 317 3.35 10.63 16.39
CA ARG A 317 4.54 9.80 16.14
C ARG A 317 4.27 8.38 16.65
N VAL A 318 4.09 7.45 15.73
CA VAL A 318 3.78 6.04 16.03
C VAL A 318 5.03 5.29 16.50
N GLU A 319 6.16 5.54 15.83
CA GLU A 319 7.47 5.00 16.17
C GLU A 319 8.56 5.90 15.60
N GLN A 320 9.74 5.91 16.22
CA GLN A 320 10.92 6.59 15.70
C GLN A 320 12.19 5.86 16.14
N GLY A 321 13.14 5.72 15.23
CA GLY A 321 14.47 5.21 15.55
C GLY A 321 15.32 4.87 14.31
N PRO A 322 16.59 4.52 14.50
CA PRO A 322 17.53 4.30 13.40
C PRO A 322 17.29 2.99 12.65
N ALA A 323 16.60 2.02 13.26
CA ALA A 323 16.26 0.72 12.66
C ALA A 323 14.82 0.64 12.15
N VAL A 324 14.05 1.74 12.23
CA VAL A 324 12.68 1.79 11.69
C VAL A 324 12.75 1.87 10.16
N LEU A 325 12.00 1.02 9.47
CA LEU A 325 12.01 0.97 8.00
C LEU A 325 10.85 1.73 7.37
N GLY A 326 9.73 1.89 8.09
CA GLY A 326 8.53 2.53 7.55
C GLY A 326 7.68 1.53 6.78
N ARG A 327 7.49 1.76 5.48
CA ARG A 327 6.64 0.96 4.57
C ARG A 327 5.26 0.75 5.14
N VAL A 328 4.57 1.88 5.31
CA VAL A 328 3.26 1.93 5.93
C VAL A 328 2.18 1.48 4.96
N ASP A 329 1.15 0.85 5.49
CA ASP A 329 -0.14 0.67 4.81
C ASP A 329 -1.27 0.87 5.82
N ALA A 330 -2.42 1.38 5.39
CA ALA A 330 -3.45 1.86 6.30
C ALA A 330 -4.86 1.60 5.76
N GLU A 331 -5.76 1.17 6.64
CA GLU A 331 -7.14 0.85 6.29
C GLU A 331 -8.11 1.29 7.38
N ALA A 332 -9.32 1.70 6.98
CA ALA A 332 -10.36 2.00 7.95
C ALA A 332 -10.85 0.71 8.61
N PHE A 333 -10.84 0.68 9.95
CA PHE A 333 -11.10 -0.56 10.69
C PHE A 333 -11.75 -0.24 12.04
N ASP A 334 -12.84 -0.96 12.35
CA ASP A 334 -13.52 -0.90 13.65
C ASP A 334 -13.81 0.52 14.18
N GLY A 335 -14.28 1.38 13.28
CA GLY A 335 -14.63 2.76 13.60
C GLY A 335 -13.44 3.72 13.76
N GLY A 336 -12.23 3.27 13.40
CA GLY A 336 -11.01 4.07 13.42
C GLY A 336 -10.08 3.65 12.30
N LEU A 337 -8.84 3.33 12.66
CA LEU A 337 -7.77 3.05 11.72
C LEU A 337 -6.99 1.80 12.14
N LEU A 338 -6.67 0.97 11.15
CA LEU A 338 -5.63 -0.06 11.25
C LEU A 338 -4.42 0.41 10.44
N LEU A 339 -3.26 0.45 11.09
CA LEU A 339 -1.99 0.83 10.48
C LEU A 339 -1.03 -0.35 10.55
N SER A 340 -0.40 -0.69 9.43
CA SER A 340 0.76 -1.59 9.40
C SER A 340 2.04 -0.81 9.11
N TRP A 341 3.16 -1.24 9.69
CA TRP A 341 4.49 -0.71 9.38
C TRP A 341 5.58 -1.72 9.72
N LEU A 342 6.76 -1.52 9.15
CA LEU A 342 7.99 -2.19 9.51
C LEU A 342 8.78 -1.34 10.51
N GLY A 343 8.67 -1.71 11.77
CA GLY A 343 9.36 -1.08 12.88
C GLY A 343 10.74 -1.67 13.17
N ALA A 344 11.41 -1.11 14.17
CA ALA A 344 12.71 -1.58 14.62
C ALA A 344 12.62 -2.98 15.25
N GLY A 345 13.52 -3.88 14.82
CA GLY A 345 13.76 -5.19 15.41
C GLY A 345 15.12 -5.26 16.12
N ALA A 346 15.55 -6.50 16.41
CA ALA A 346 16.92 -6.76 16.83
C ALA A 346 17.94 -6.34 15.74
N PRO A 347 19.24 -6.23 16.04
CA PRO A 347 20.24 -5.89 15.02
C PRO A 347 20.18 -6.81 13.80
N GLY A 348 19.96 -6.23 12.61
CA GLY A 348 19.80 -6.98 11.35
C GLY A 348 18.37 -7.43 11.05
N GLU A 349 17.41 -7.11 11.91
CA GLU A 349 16.00 -7.48 11.79
C GLU A 349 15.09 -6.24 11.77
N SER A 350 13.86 -6.47 11.35
CA SER A 350 12.72 -5.54 11.44
C SER A 350 11.54 -6.29 12.01
N VAL A 351 10.53 -5.57 12.51
CA VAL A 351 9.29 -6.20 12.99
C VAL A 351 8.12 -5.64 12.20
N LEU A 352 7.35 -6.51 11.57
CA LEU A 352 6.06 -6.13 11.02
C LEU A 352 5.09 -5.92 12.18
N ARG A 353 4.56 -4.71 12.31
CA ARG A 353 3.65 -4.30 13.38
C ARG A 353 2.29 -3.92 12.82
N LEU A 354 1.27 -4.12 13.65
CA LEU A 354 -0.06 -3.58 13.49
C LEU A 354 -0.41 -2.68 14.68
N GLY A 355 -1.04 -1.54 14.38
CA GLY A 355 -1.58 -0.61 15.37
C GLY A 355 -3.04 -0.35 15.08
N LEU A 356 -3.90 -0.55 16.09
CA LEU A 356 -5.32 -0.23 16.05
C LEU A 356 -5.51 1.12 16.74
N PHE A 357 -6.05 2.09 16.03
CA PHE A 357 -6.29 3.45 16.54
C PHE A 357 -7.77 3.76 16.47
N ASP A 358 -8.28 4.51 17.45
CA ASP A 358 -9.60 5.14 17.34
C ASP A 358 -9.60 6.30 16.33
N ALA A 359 -10.77 6.87 16.09
CA ALA A 359 -10.93 7.97 15.13
C ALA A 359 -10.30 9.30 15.56
N GLN A 360 -9.81 9.39 16.80
CA GLN A 360 -9.05 10.50 17.36
C GLN A 360 -7.55 10.19 17.46
N LEU A 361 -7.11 9.06 16.87
CA LEU A 361 -5.74 8.56 16.90
C LEU A 361 -5.25 8.10 18.29
N GLY A 362 -6.16 7.78 19.21
CA GLY A 362 -5.84 7.04 20.42
C GLY A 362 -5.47 5.59 20.08
N GLU A 363 -4.24 5.17 20.39
CA GLU A 363 -3.79 3.79 20.16
C GLU A 363 -4.49 2.84 21.13
N ARG A 364 -5.33 1.96 20.59
CA ARG A 364 -6.07 0.94 21.34
C ARG A 364 -5.24 -0.32 21.57
N GLN A 365 -4.45 -0.70 20.57
CA GLN A 365 -3.65 -1.92 20.61
C GLN A 365 -2.48 -1.83 19.64
N ARG A 366 -1.33 -2.36 20.07
CA ARG A 366 -0.16 -2.63 19.23
C ARG A 366 0.12 -4.13 19.20
N ILE A 367 0.44 -4.67 18.03
CA ILE A 367 0.74 -6.08 17.83
C ILE A 367 2.02 -6.21 17.01
N ASP A 368 3.03 -6.89 17.56
CA ASP A 368 4.18 -7.36 16.80
C ASP A 368 3.75 -8.65 16.08
N VAL A 369 3.58 -8.58 14.76
CA VAL A 369 3.05 -9.68 13.93
C VAL A 369 4.12 -10.74 13.72
N VAL A 370 5.31 -10.32 13.27
CA VAL A 370 6.43 -11.21 12.94
C VAL A 370 7.74 -10.43 12.87
N ALA A 371 8.84 -11.07 13.31
CA ALA A 371 10.19 -10.59 13.08
C ALA A 371 10.68 -11.03 11.70
N LEU A 372 11.25 -10.11 10.94
CA LEU A 372 11.67 -10.31 9.55
C LEU A 372 13.11 -9.84 9.36
N PRO A 373 13.87 -10.43 8.42
CA PRO A 373 15.17 -9.89 8.03
C PRO A 373 15.03 -8.43 7.59
N ALA A 374 15.95 -7.57 8.01
CA ALA A 374 15.98 -6.20 7.53
C ALA A 374 16.28 -6.17 6.01
N GLY A 375 15.76 -5.15 5.32
CA GLY A 375 16.12 -4.85 3.93
C GLY A 375 14.97 -5.01 2.93
N ARG A 376 15.33 -5.29 1.68
CA ARG A 376 14.45 -5.16 0.51
C ARG A 376 13.64 -6.43 0.21
N GLY A 377 14.12 -7.60 0.62
CA GLY A 377 13.54 -8.90 0.26
C GLY A 377 12.14 -9.18 0.79
N ILE A 378 11.68 -8.42 1.78
CA ILE A 378 10.33 -8.54 2.37
C ILE A 378 9.27 -7.75 1.59
N GLY A 379 9.68 -6.87 0.67
CA GLY A 379 8.77 -6.01 -0.08
C GLY A 379 8.01 -5.04 0.83
N VAL A 380 6.71 -4.93 0.57
CA VAL A 380 5.76 -4.08 1.28
C VAL A 380 4.62 -4.95 1.78
N PRO A 381 4.41 -5.07 3.10
CA PRO A 381 3.20 -5.67 3.64
C PRO A 381 1.97 -4.91 3.15
N ARG A 382 0.89 -5.63 2.83
CA ARG A 382 -0.36 -5.06 2.30
C ARG A 382 -1.52 -5.38 3.20
N LEU A 383 -2.38 -4.39 3.39
CA LEU A 383 -3.52 -4.43 4.30
C LEU A 383 -4.80 -4.19 3.51
N ALA A 384 -5.87 -4.93 3.85
CA ALA A 384 -7.23 -4.62 3.43
C ALA A 384 -8.18 -4.86 4.60
N ALA A 385 -9.23 -4.04 4.71
CA ALA A 385 -10.23 -4.18 5.76
C ALA A 385 -11.67 -4.17 5.23
N LEU A 386 -12.52 -4.93 5.91
CA LEU A 386 -13.97 -4.94 5.77
C LEU A 386 -14.61 -4.84 7.15
N GLN A 387 -15.07 -3.65 7.50
CA GLN A 387 -15.70 -3.32 8.78
C GLN A 387 -14.82 -3.69 9.98
N HIS A 388 -14.99 -4.90 10.50
CA HIS A 388 -14.33 -5.39 11.70
C HIS A 388 -13.35 -6.54 11.40
N ARG A 389 -13.15 -6.90 10.13
CA ARG A 389 -12.18 -7.91 9.69
C ARG A 389 -11.12 -7.25 8.82
N ALA A 390 -9.88 -7.69 8.96
CA ALA A 390 -8.81 -7.26 8.08
C ALA A 390 -7.91 -8.43 7.69
N ALA A 391 -7.28 -8.32 6.52
CA ALA A 391 -6.26 -9.24 6.05
C ALA A 391 -4.95 -8.47 5.90
N LEU A 392 -3.89 -8.96 6.54
CA LEU A 392 -2.53 -8.47 6.35
C LEU A 392 -1.74 -9.58 5.64
N VAL A 393 -1.10 -9.25 4.52
CA VAL A 393 -0.28 -10.18 3.73
C VAL A 393 1.11 -9.62 3.48
N TRP A 394 2.13 -10.48 3.46
CA TRP A 394 3.53 -10.07 3.23
C TRP A 394 4.35 -11.16 2.56
N THR A 395 5.54 -10.77 2.09
CA THR A 395 6.53 -11.69 1.51
C THR A 395 7.57 -12.06 2.57
N GLU A 396 7.92 -13.35 2.64
CA GLU A 396 9.05 -13.85 3.43
C GLU A 396 10.06 -14.58 2.53
N PRO A 397 11.36 -14.45 2.81
CA PRO A 397 12.36 -15.36 2.23
C PRO A 397 12.12 -16.81 2.70
N LYS A 398 12.17 -17.77 1.79
CA LYS A 398 12.33 -19.19 2.12
C LYS A 398 13.78 -19.42 2.59
N ALA A 399 14.00 -20.39 3.47
CA ALA A 399 15.35 -20.78 3.88
C ALA A 399 16.18 -21.15 2.63
N SER A 400 17.41 -20.61 2.54
CA SER A 400 18.27 -20.78 1.37
C SER A 400 18.60 -22.26 1.13
N THR A 401 18.49 -22.70 -0.13
CA THR A 401 18.95 -24.02 -0.61
C THR A 401 20.30 -23.97 -1.32
N GLY A 402 21.01 -22.82 -1.32
CA GLY A 402 22.35 -22.72 -1.90
C GLY A 402 22.77 -21.29 -2.32
N PRO A 403 24.04 -21.09 -2.73
CA PRO A 403 24.63 -19.76 -2.95
C PRO A 403 24.36 -19.10 -4.32
N SER A 404 23.72 -19.76 -5.29
CA SER A 404 23.68 -19.28 -6.70
C SER A 404 22.29 -18.94 -7.27
N ALA A 405 21.20 -19.15 -6.53
CA ALA A 405 19.85 -18.76 -6.95
C ALA A 405 19.37 -17.54 -6.14
N PRO A 406 18.58 -16.62 -6.73
CA PRO A 406 17.86 -15.63 -5.93
C PRO A 406 17.04 -16.38 -4.87
N PRO A 407 17.04 -15.92 -3.60
CA PRO A 407 16.37 -16.65 -2.53
C PRO A 407 14.90 -16.81 -2.91
N ALA A 408 14.42 -18.06 -2.90
CA ALA A 408 13.01 -18.32 -3.12
C ALA A 408 12.20 -17.59 -2.04
N THR A 409 11.01 -17.12 -2.40
CA THR A 409 10.14 -16.40 -1.47
C THR A 409 8.81 -17.13 -1.32
N GLN A 410 8.12 -16.83 -0.24
CA GLN A 410 6.79 -17.33 0.08
C GLN A 410 5.90 -16.20 0.55
N LEU A 411 4.60 -16.36 0.38
CA LEU A 411 3.63 -15.46 0.96
C LEU A 411 3.25 -15.93 2.36
N ARG A 412 2.91 -14.97 3.20
CA ARG A 412 2.28 -15.17 4.49
C ARG A 412 1.14 -14.21 4.65
N GLY A 413 0.20 -14.56 5.52
CA GLY A 413 -0.87 -13.68 5.87
C GLY A 413 -1.48 -14.01 7.22
N VAL A 414 -2.15 -13.01 7.81
CA VAL A 414 -3.00 -13.15 8.98
C VAL A 414 -4.31 -12.43 8.75
N MET A 415 -5.40 -13.03 9.21
CA MET A 415 -6.66 -12.35 9.43
C MET A 415 -6.63 -11.70 10.82
N LEU A 416 -6.98 -10.42 10.89
CA LEU A 416 -7.29 -9.74 12.12
C LEU A 416 -8.80 -9.84 12.35
N SER A 417 -9.17 -10.47 13.46
CA SER A 417 -10.55 -10.45 13.97
C SER A 417 -10.67 -9.46 15.12
N PRO A 418 -11.79 -8.73 15.20
CA PRO A 418 -11.99 -7.76 16.25
C PRO A 418 -12.20 -8.53 17.57
N PRO A 419 -12.10 -7.84 18.71
CA PRO A 419 -12.53 -8.40 19.99
C PRO A 419 -13.95 -8.98 19.90
N PRO A 420 -14.26 -10.11 20.55
CA PRO A 420 -15.65 -10.46 20.82
C PRO A 420 -16.33 -9.28 21.54
N ARG A 421 -17.49 -8.85 21.02
CA ARG A 421 -18.30 -7.77 21.59
C ARG A 421 -19.05 -8.19 22.84
#